data_AF-A0A3D0R708-F1
#
_entry.id   AF-A0A3D0R708-F1
#
_cell.length_a   1.000
_cell.length_b   1.000
_cell.length_c   1.000
_cell.angle_alpha   90.00
_cell.angle_beta   90.00
_cell.angle_gamma   90.00
#
_symmetry.space_group_name_H-M   'P 1'
#
loop_
_entity.id
_entity.type
_entity.pdbx_description
1 polymer ?
#
loop_
_entity_poly.entity_id
_entity_poly.type
_entity_poly.pdbx_seq_one_letter_code
_entity_poly.pdbx_strand_id
1 'polypeptide(L)'
;MFAIGVRVPQMFCRADNHGDGSYTLWLYDTGVTSWATADYEPGRRAAYEVVQSGPRRLWDDLEAWEQQGKPGFESFELAVNADGEQRIHLGEESWAV
;
A
#
# COMPACT_ATOMS: atom_id res chain seq x y z
N MET A 1 -6.84 -0.78 -4.66
CA MET A 1 -6.29 -1.09 -3.33
C MET A 1 -5.91 -2.56 -3.15
N PHE A 2 -6.46 -3.52 -3.92
CA PHE A 2 -6.18 -4.96 -3.77
C PHE A 2 -4.69 -5.33 -3.79
N ALA A 3 -3.97 -5.05 -4.90
CA ALA A 3 -2.55 -5.44 -5.03
C ALA A 3 -1.66 -4.86 -3.91
N ILE A 4 -1.92 -3.61 -3.53
CA ILE A 4 -1.24 -2.94 -2.41
C ILE A 4 -1.59 -3.62 -1.08
N GLY A 5 -2.85 -3.97 -0.84
CA GLY A 5 -3.27 -4.63 0.40
C GLY A 5 -2.74 -6.06 0.56
N VAL A 6 -2.46 -6.75 -0.55
CA VAL A 6 -1.79 -8.06 -0.54
C VAL A 6 -0.30 -7.92 -0.26
N ARG A 7 0.36 -6.95 -0.92
CA ARG A 7 1.82 -6.77 -0.87
C ARG A 7 2.32 -6.02 0.35
N VAL A 8 1.53 -5.08 0.85
CA VAL A 8 1.76 -4.36 2.11
C VAL A 8 0.60 -4.72 3.04
N PRO A 9 0.61 -5.95 3.60
CA PRO A 9 -0.50 -6.45 4.39
C PRO A 9 -0.74 -5.54 5.59
N GLN A 10 -2.00 -5.47 6.01
CA GLN A 10 -2.42 -4.65 7.15
C GLN A 10 -2.13 -3.15 6.96
N MET A 11 -2.07 -2.65 5.72
CA MET A 11 -1.99 -1.22 5.42
C MET A 11 -3.30 -0.71 4.80
N PHE A 12 -3.70 0.49 5.17
CA PHE A 12 -4.76 1.24 4.49
C PHE A 12 -4.31 2.68 4.24
N CYS A 13 -4.99 3.35 3.30
CA CYS A 13 -4.71 4.74 2.97
C CYS A 13 -5.94 5.63 3.09
N ARG A 14 -5.69 6.91 3.31
CA ARG A 14 -6.69 7.99 3.33
C ARG A 14 -6.09 9.21 2.66
N ALA A 15 -6.88 9.92 1.86
CA ALA A 15 -6.48 11.22 1.32
C ALA A 15 -7.26 12.34 2.03
N ASP A 16 -6.54 13.34 2.53
CA ASP A 16 -7.11 14.58 3.03
C ASP A 16 -6.96 15.67 1.96
N ASN A 17 -8.08 16.13 1.40
CA ASN A 17 -8.09 17.08 0.30
C ASN A 17 -8.16 18.51 0.82
N HIS A 18 -7.39 19.43 0.25
CA HIS A 18 -7.32 20.83 0.69
C HIS A 18 -8.19 21.80 -0.11
N GLY A 19 -8.86 21.32 -1.18
CA GLY A 19 -9.83 22.10 -1.97
C GLY A 19 -9.25 22.89 -3.14
N ASP A 20 -7.93 23.02 -3.23
CA ASP A 20 -7.18 23.62 -4.35
C ASP A 20 -6.60 22.58 -5.33
N GLY A 21 -6.99 21.31 -5.15
CA GLY A 21 -6.46 20.18 -5.90
C GLY A 21 -5.22 19.54 -5.27
N SER A 22 -4.66 20.12 -4.20
CA SER A 22 -3.66 19.46 -3.36
C SER A 22 -4.33 18.50 -2.37
N TYR A 23 -3.56 17.50 -1.93
CA TYR A 23 -3.99 16.56 -0.90
C TYR A 23 -2.81 15.97 -0.15
N THR A 24 -3.03 15.60 1.11
CA THR A 24 -2.10 14.77 1.88
C THR A 24 -2.57 13.32 1.80
N LEU A 25 -1.72 12.44 1.26
CA LEU A 25 -1.91 11.00 1.33
C LEU A 25 -1.38 10.49 2.65
N TRP A 26 -2.24 9.85 3.42
CA TRP A 26 -1.89 9.12 4.63
C TRP A 26 -1.86 7.63 4.35
N LEU A 27 -0.85 6.96 4.90
CA LEU A 27 -0.76 5.51 5.05
C LEU A 27 -0.77 5.17 6.54
N TYR A 28 -1.48 4.12 6.90
CA TYR A 28 -1.55 3.59 8.26
C TYR A 28 -1.48 2.08 8.25
N ASP A 29 -0.92 1.49 9.29
CA ASP A 29 -1.18 0.10 9.59
C ASP A 29 -2.52 -0.06 10.32
N THR A 30 -3.13 -1.24 10.25
CA THR A 30 -4.42 -1.52 10.92
C THR A 30 -4.35 -1.43 12.44
N GLY A 31 -3.16 -1.61 13.03
CA GLY A 31 -2.90 -1.38 14.45
C GLY A 31 -2.75 0.09 14.83
N VAL A 32 -2.66 1.00 13.86
CA VAL A 32 -2.43 2.45 14.05
C VAL A 32 -1.16 2.71 14.89
N THR A 33 -0.14 1.89 14.67
CA THR A 33 1.19 2.00 15.30
C THR A 33 2.23 2.60 14.37
N SER A 34 2.00 2.53 13.06
CA SER A 34 2.87 3.06 12.01
C SER A 34 2.07 3.93 11.05
N TRP A 35 2.70 4.99 10.56
CA TRP A 35 2.09 5.90 9.60
C TRP A 35 3.12 6.49 8.64
N ALA A 36 2.64 6.95 7.48
CA ALA A 36 3.39 7.77 6.54
C ALA A 36 2.49 8.83 5.91
N THR A 37 3.06 9.97 5.52
CA THR A 37 2.39 11.04 4.78
C THR A 37 3.18 11.38 3.52
N ALA A 38 2.47 11.72 2.45
CA ALA A 38 3.03 12.37 1.27
C ALA A 38 2.10 13.49 0.80
N ASP A 39 2.67 14.67 0.59
CA ASP A 39 1.91 15.84 0.17
C ASP A 39 1.98 16.02 -1.34
N TYR A 40 0.82 15.93 -1.99
CA TYR A 40 0.68 16.21 -3.42
C TYR A 40 0.24 17.65 -3.64
N GLU A 41 0.98 18.37 -4.48
CA GLU A 41 0.67 19.73 -4.91
C GLU A 41 0.58 19.80 -6.44
N PRO A 42 -0.53 20.31 -7.01
CA PRO A 42 -0.67 20.48 -8.46
C PRO A 42 0.45 21.34 -9.05
N GLY A 43 1.10 20.83 -10.11
CA GLY A 43 2.14 21.56 -10.83
C GLY A 43 3.52 21.56 -10.17
N ARG A 44 3.66 20.96 -8.98
CA ARG A 44 4.97 20.74 -8.37
C ARG A 44 5.78 19.75 -9.20
N ARG A 45 7.01 20.13 -9.56
CA ARG A 45 7.93 19.33 -10.37
C ARG A 45 8.97 18.57 -9.55
N ALA A 46 9.11 18.92 -8.27
CA ALA A 46 10.03 18.28 -7.35
C ALA A 46 9.39 17.06 -6.68
N ALA A 47 10.22 16.14 -6.18
CA ALA A 47 9.77 14.99 -5.40
C ALA A 47 8.96 15.44 -4.17
N TYR A 48 7.83 14.80 -3.94
CA TYR A 48 6.94 15.07 -2.80
C TYR A 48 7.64 14.73 -1.47
N GLU A 49 7.43 15.56 -0.46
CA GLU A 49 7.99 15.30 0.87
C GLU A 49 7.25 14.12 1.50
N VAL A 50 8.02 13.19 2.05
CA VAL A 50 7.51 12.01 2.73
C VAL A 50 7.99 12.00 4.17
N VAL A 51 7.05 11.88 5.10
CA VAL A 51 7.34 11.72 6.53
C VAL A 51 6.70 10.43 7.00
N GLN A 52 7.39 9.65 7.84
CA GLN A 52 6.88 8.38 8.33
C GLN A 52 7.44 8.04 9.72
N SER A 53 6.65 7.31 10.51
CA SER A 53 6.97 6.96 11.88
C SER A 53 6.31 5.64 12.27
N GLY A 54 6.91 4.96 13.25
CA GLY A 54 6.44 3.69 13.79
C GLY A 54 7.38 2.53 13.46
N PRO A 55 7.07 1.31 13.95
CA PRO A 55 7.88 0.12 13.74
C PRO A 55 7.94 -0.32 12.27
N ARG A 56 6.94 0.04 11.44
CA ARG A 56 6.93 -0.23 10.01
C ARG A 56 7.20 1.03 9.20
N ARG A 57 7.91 0.85 8.08
CA ARG A 57 8.21 1.91 7.12
C ARG A 57 7.27 1.79 5.92
N LEU A 58 6.02 2.19 6.13
CA LEU A 58 4.92 1.90 5.19
C LEU A 58 5.11 2.53 3.80
N TRP A 59 5.76 3.69 3.73
CA TRP A 59 6.09 4.30 2.44
C TRP A 59 7.17 3.51 1.71
N ASP A 60 8.21 3.10 2.43
CA ASP A 60 9.32 2.31 1.89
C ASP A 60 8.81 0.93 1.39
N ASP A 61 7.91 0.29 2.17
CA ASP A 61 7.23 -0.95 1.77
C ASP A 61 6.44 -0.76 0.45
N LEU A 62 5.76 0.38 0.28
CA LEU A 62 4.98 0.71 -0.91
C LEU A 62 5.88 1.01 -2.12
N GLU A 63 6.97 1.75 -1.94
CA GLU A 63 7.95 2.05 -2.99
C GLU A 63 8.67 0.78 -3.47
N ALA A 64 9.01 -0.14 -2.57
CA ALA A 64 9.60 -1.42 -2.96
C ALA A 64 8.66 -2.23 -3.87
N TRP A 65 7.35 -2.24 -3.57
CA TRP A 65 6.35 -2.84 -4.46
C TRP A 65 6.28 -2.12 -5.82
N GLU A 66 6.39 -0.80 -5.83
CA GLU A 66 6.42 -0.02 -7.06
C GLU A 66 7.52 -0.51 -8.02
N GLN A 67 8.72 -0.68 -7.48
CA GLN A 67 9.91 -1.09 -8.21
C GLN A 67 9.82 -2.54 -8.72
N GLN A 68 8.98 -3.36 -8.11
CA GLN A 68 8.70 -4.74 -8.54
C GLN A 68 7.71 -4.83 -9.70
N GLY A 69 7.32 -3.70 -10.30
CA GLY A 69 6.58 -3.66 -11.57
C GLY A 69 5.06 -3.63 -11.43
N LYS A 70 4.52 -3.44 -10.21
CA LYS A 70 3.07 -3.28 -9.95
C LYS A 70 2.20 -4.35 -10.67
N PRO A 71 2.40 -5.65 -10.39
CA PRO A 71 1.63 -6.70 -11.03
C PRO A 71 0.12 -6.42 -10.93
N GLY A 72 -0.57 -6.54 -12.06
CA GLY A 72 -2.01 -6.32 -12.16
C GLY A 72 -2.80 -7.40 -11.44
N PHE A 73 -4.09 -7.18 -11.25
CA PHE A 73 -4.99 -8.11 -10.55
C PHE A 73 -4.97 -9.52 -11.17
N GLU A 74 -4.83 -9.60 -12.49
CA GLU A 74 -4.74 -10.83 -13.27
C GLU A 74 -3.53 -11.69 -12.97
N SER A 75 -2.51 -11.14 -12.28
CA SER A 75 -1.33 -11.89 -11.86
C SER A 75 -1.53 -12.64 -10.54
N PHE A 76 -2.63 -12.36 -9.82
CA PHE A 76 -2.90 -12.96 -8.52
C PHE A 76 -3.85 -14.15 -8.65
N GLU A 77 -3.51 -15.27 -8.00
CA GLU A 77 -4.37 -16.45 -7.92
C GLU A 77 -4.93 -16.60 -6.50
N LEU A 78 -6.21 -16.93 -6.38
CA LEU A 78 -6.86 -17.22 -5.10
C LEU A 78 -7.04 -18.73 -4.96
N ALA A 79 -6.34 -19.34 -4.00
CA ALA A 79 -6.54 -20.72 -3.60
C ALA A 79 -7.45 -20.78 -2.37
N VAL A 80 -8.44 -21.68 -2.42
CA VAL A 80 -9.32 -21.98 -1.28
C VAL A 80 -9.15 -23.46 -0.94
N ASN A 81 -8.67 -23.74 0.27
CA ASN A 81 -8.48 -25.10 0.76
C ASN A 81 -9.79 -25.69 1.28
N ALA A 82 -9.85 -27.02 1.42
CA ALA A 82 -11.05 -27.74 1.85
C ALA A 82 -11.50 -27.41 3.29
N ASP A 83 -10.59 -26.86 4.10
CA ASP A 83 -10.85 -26.35 5.45
C ASP A 83 -11.35 -24.88 5.46
N GLY A 84 -11.42 -24.24 4.30
CA GLY A 84 -11.83 -22.86 4.13
C GLY A 84 -10.69 -21.84 4.23
N GLU A 85 -9.43 -22.26 4.39
CA GLU A 85 -8.29 -21.35 4.34
C GLU A 85 -8.16 -20.72 2.95
N GLN A 86 -8.04 -19.39 2.89
CA GLN A 86 -7.85 -18.64 1.66
C GLN A 86 -6.42 -18.13 1.57
N ARG A 87 -5.75 -18.41 0.45
CA ARG A 87 -4.42 -17.88 0.15
C ARG A 87 -4.40 -17.19 -1.20
N ILE A 88 -3.75 -16.04 -1.25
CA ILE A 88 -3.44 -15.32 -2.49
C ILE A 88 -2.02 -15.67 -2.91
N HIS A 89 -1.81 -16.00 -4.17
CA HIS A 89 -0.52 -16.34 -4.75
C HIS A 89 -0.13 -15.33 -5.84
N LEU A 90 1.18 -15.08 -5.98
CA LEU A 90 1.78 -14.32 -7.07
C LEU A 90 3.14 -14.95 -7.39
N GLY A 91 3.22 -15.75 -8.45
CA GLY A 91 4.41 -16.56 -8.72
C GLY A 91 4.68 -17.54 -7.58
N GLU A 92 5.86 -17.45 -6.96
CA GLU A 92 6.26 -18.30 -5.82
C GLU A 92 5.84 -17.73 -4.44
N GLU A 93 5.37 -16.49 -4.39
CA GLU A 93 4.96 -15.84 -3.14
C GLU A 93 3.50 -16.15 -2.81
N SER A 94 3.18 -16.26 -1.51
CA SER A 94 1.81 -16.46 -1.05
C SER A 94 1.50 -15.78 0.28
N TRP A 95 0.27 -15.32 0.44
CA TRP A 95 -0.24 -14.62 1.62
C TRP A 95 -1.57 -15.22 2.07
N ALA A 96 -1.75 -15.36 3.39
CA ALA A 96 -3.05 -15.67 3.98
C ALA A 96 -3.95 -14.42 3.95
N VAL A 97 -5.25 -14.63 3.69
CA VAL A 97 -6.28 -13.58 3.68
C VAL A 97 -6.87 -13.39 5.08
#